data_AF-A0A3Z0J874-F1
#
_entry.id   AF-A0A3Z0J874-F1
#
_cell.length_a   1.000
_cell.length_b   1.000
_cell.length_c   1.000
_cell.angle_alpha   90.00
_cell.angle_beta   90.00
_cell.angle_gamma   90.00
#
_symmetry.space_group_name_H-M   'P 1'
#
loop_
_entity.id
_entity.type
_entity.pdbx_description
1 polymer ?
#
loop_
_entity_poly.entity_id
_entity_poly.type
_entity_poly.pdbx_seq_one_letter_code
_entity_poly.pdbx_strand_id
1 'polypeptide(L)'
;MSHIIKIFPSNIEFSGREDESILDAALSAGIHLEHSCKAGDCGICESDLLAGEVVDSKGNIFGQGDKILTCCCKPKTALELNAHFFPELAGQTKKIVPCKVNSAVLVSGDVMTLKLRTPPTAKIGFFPGQYINLHYKGVTRSYSIANSDESNGIELHVRNVPNGQMSSLIFGELQENTLMRIEGPCGTFFIRESDRPIIFLAGGTGFAPVKSMVEHLIQGKCRREIYIYWGMQDSKDFYSALPQQWSEQHDNVHYIPVVSGDDAEWGGRKGFVHHAVMDDFDSLEFFDIYACGSPVMIDASKKDFMMKNLSVEHFYSDAFTASK
;
A
#
# COMPACT_ATOMS: atom_id res chain seq x y z
N MET A 1 19.85 12.04 22.59
CA MET A 1 19.08 13.26 22.90
C MET A 1 17.79 13.25 22.07
N SER A 2 16.87 14.19 22.32
CA SER A 2 15.65 14.34 21.51
C SER A 2 15.63 15.73 20.90
N HIS A 3 15.18 15.82 19.65
CA HIS A 3 15.13 17.06 18.88
C HIS A 3 13.70 17.34 18.43
N ILE A 4 13.34 18.62 18.35
CA ILE A 4 12.04 19.03 17.81
C ILE A 4 12.10 18.96 16.29
N ILE A 5 11.07 18.35 15.70
CA ILE A 5 10.89 18.20 14.25
C ILE A 5 9.59 18.90 13.89
N LYS A 6 9.66 19.84 12.94
CA LYS A 6 8.51 20.60 12.45
C LYS A 6 8.20 20.27 11.01
N ILE A 7 6.91 20.12 10.70
CA ILE A 7 6.42 19.97 9.33
C ILE A 7 5.84 21.30 8.85
N PHE A 8 6.39 21.83 7.77
CA PHE A 8 5.95 23.05 7.12
C PHE A 8 5.17 22.72 5.84
N PRO A 9 4.10 23.46 5.50
CA PRO A 9 3.53 24.64 6.17
C PRO A 9 2.52 24.34 7.29
N SER A 10 2.31 23.07 7.64
CA SER A 10 1.23 22.65 8.56
C SER A 10 1.45 22.98 10.03
N ASN A 11 2.61 23.55 10.41
CA ASN A 11 3.01 23.87 11.80
C ASN A 11 2.85 22.68 12.77
N ILE A 12 2.92 21.44 12.27
CA ILE A 12 2.92 20.24 13.09
C ILE A 12 4.30 20.08 13.72
N GLU A 13 4.32 19.70 15.00
CA GLU A 13 5.53 19.51 15.78
C GLU A 13 5.49 18.16 16.50
N PHE A 14 6.64 17.49 16.52
CA PHE A 14 6.88 16.30 17.34
C PHE A 14 8.33 16.19 17.77
N SER A 15 8.59 15.32 18.74
CA SER A 15 9.93 15.05 19.26
C SER A 15 10.46 13.76 18.67
N GLY A 16 11.67 13.80 18.11
CA GLY A 16 12.35 12.62 17.58
C GLY A 16 13.67 12.38 18.29
N ARG A 17 13.90 11.14 18.74
CA ARG A 17 15.16 10.75 19.38
C ARG A 17 16.23 10.42 18.34
N GLU A 18 17.49 10.59 18.72
CA GLU A 18 18.64 10.29 17.84
C GLU A 18 18.80 8.78 17.54
N ASP A 19 18.13 7.89 18.27
CA ASP A 19 18.18 6.44 18.08
C ASP A 19 17.08 5.89 17.17
N GLU A 20 16.08 6.69 16.81
CA GLU A 20 14.93 6.28 15.98
C GLU A 20 14.84 7.08 14.67
N SER A 21 14.10 6.54 13.69
CA SER A 21 13.88 7.24 12.43
C SER A 21 12.88 8.39 12.62
N ILE A 22 12.97 9.41 11.76
CA ILE A 22 12.01 10.52 11.75
C ILE A 22 10.58 10.00 11.54
N LEU A 23 10.40 9.02 10.67
CA LEU A 23 9.09 8.38 10.42
C LEU A 23 8.56 7.66 11.68
N ASP A 24 9.39 6.90 12.39
CA ASP A 24 8.95 6.18 13.59
C ASP A 24 8.61 7.15 14.74
N ALA A 25 9.36 8.24 14.87
CA ALA A 25 9.04 9.31 15.82
C ALA A 25 7.68 9.95 15.49
N ALA A 26 7.43 10.28 14.21
CA ALA A 26 6.16 10.86 13.78
C ALA A 26 4.99 9.91 14.07
N LEU A 27 5.11 8.64 13.68
CA LEU A 27 4.06 7.63 13.90
C LEU A 27 3.78 7.40 15.38
N SER A 28 4.81 7.43 16.22
CA SER A 28 4.66 7.30 17.68
C SER A 28 3.97 8.50 18.31
N ALA A 29 4.11 9.69 17.70
CA ALA A 29 3.38 10.90 18.07
C ALA A 29 1.97 10.99 17.46
N GLY A 30 1.53 9.97 16.71
CA GLY A 30 0.23 9.96 16.02
C GLY A 30 0.19 10.83 14.75
N ILE A 31 1.37 11.18 14.21
CA ILE A 31 1.52 11.94 12.97
C ILE A 31 1.86 10.98 11.85
N HIS A 32 0.98 10.91 10.85
CA HIS A 32 1.11 9.98 9.74
C HIS A 32 1.74 10.65 8.54
N LEU A 33 3.09 10.67 8.51
CA LEU A 33 3.84 11.05 7.32
C LEU A 33 3.67 10.01 6.20
N GLU A 34 3.77 10.45 4.95
CA GLU A 34 3.66 9.58 3.78
C GLU A 34 4.74 8.48 3.75
N HIS A 35 4.31 7.21 3.63
CA HIS A 35 5.19 6.04 3.61
C HIS A 35 4.51 4.76 3.10
N SER A 36 5.34 3.82 2.63
CA SER A 36 4.94 2.43 2.29
C SER A 36 5.95 1.42 2.87
N CYS A 37 7.11 1.19 2.23
CA CYS A 37 7.98 0.05 2.59
C CYS A 37 8.72 0.14 3.94
N LYS A 38 8.91 1.36 4.48
CA LYS A 38 9.75 1.65 5.67
C LYS A 38 11.20 1.13 5.62
N ALA A 39 11.70 0.76 4.45
CA ALA A 39 13.03 0.16 4.25
C ALA A 39 13.95 0.98 3.34
N GLY A 40 13.48 2.13 2.85
CA GLY A 40 14.20 2.99 1.91
C GLY A 40 14.16 2.54 0.45
N ASP A 41 13.43 1.47 0.14
CA ASP A 41 13.43 0.86 -1.20
C ASP A 41 12.38 1.48 -2.15
N CYS A 42 11.37 2.19 -1.64
CA CYS A 42 10.25 2.71 -2.45
C CYS A 42 10.25 4.22 -2.71
N GLY A 43 11.11 5.00 -2.05
CA GLY A 43 11.19 6.47 -2.21
C GLY A 43 9.98 7.30 -1.74
N ILE A 44 8.82 6.69 -1.45
CA ILE A 44 7.56 7.38 -1.09
C ILE A 44 7.68 8.35 0.10
N CYS A 45 8.54 8.06 1.08
CA CYS A 45 8.72 8.93 2.25
C CYS A 45 9.79 10.02 2.04
N GLU A 46 10.09 10.38 0.80
CA GLU A 46 10.97 11.50 0.46
C GLU A 46 10.40 12.82 0.98
N SER A 47 11.25 13.65 1.55
CA SER A 47 10.87 14.96 2.09
C SER A 47 12.03 15.93 1.94
N ASP A 48 11.72 17.21 1.74
CA ASP A 48 12.75 18.25 1.63
C ASP A 48 13.17 18.70 3.03
N LEU A 49 14.48 18.71 3.30
CA LEU A 49 15.06 19.21 4.54
C LEU A 49 15.20 20.73 4.46
N LEU A 50 14.32 21.47 5.13
CA LEU A 50 14.29 22.93 5.11
C LEU A 50 15.27 23.57 6.10
N ALA A 51 15.53 22.90 7.23
CA ALA A 51 16.52 23.30 8.22
C ALA A 51 16.95 22.12 9.10
N GLY A 52 18.17 22.19 9.63
CA GLY A 52 18.73 21.18 10.53
C GLY A 52 19.62 20.15 9.82
N GLU A 53 19.97 19.10 10.55
CA GLU A 53 20.86 18.03 10.09
C GLU A 53 20.28 16.66 10.46
N VAL A 54 20.40 15.71 9.53
CA VAL A 54 20.00 14.32 9.74
C VAL A 54 21.14 13.38 9.36
N VAL A 55 21.08 12.15 9.88
CA VAL A 55 22.02 11.08 9.53
C VAL A 55 21.27 9.84 9.05
N ASP A 56 21.72 9.24 7.95
CA ASP A 56 21.16 7.96 7.48
C ASP A 56 21.79 6.75 8.18
N SER A 57 21.31 5.55 7.85
CA SER A 57 21.84 4.29 8.39
C SER A 57 23.29 3.97 7.99
N LYS A 58 23.83 4.66 6.97
CA LYS A 58 25.22 4.52 6.50
C LYS A 58 26.16 5.56 7.13
N GLY A 59 25.63 6.49 7.92
CA GLY A 59 26.39 7.58 8.53
C GLY A 59 26.57 8.80 7.64
N ASN A 60 25.88 8.88 6.49
CA ASN A 60 25.88 10.07 5.67
C ASN A 60 25.07 11.16 6.37
N ILE A 61 25.59 12.38 6.38
CA ILE A 61 24.93 13.55 6.97
C ILE A 61 24.32 14.38 5.84
N PHE A 62 23.06 14.75 6.02
CA PHE A 62 22.31 15.63 5.11
C PHE A 62 21.94 16.91 5.84
N GLY A 63 21.94 18.03 5.12
CA GLY A 63 21.66 19.35 5.65
C GLY A 63 20.55 20.07 4.88
N GLN A 64 20.37 21.34 5.19
CA GLN A 64 19.39 22.19 4.53
C GLN A 64 19.52 22.16 3.00
N GLY A 65 18.39 21.93 2.32
CA GLY A 65 18.27 21.84 0.86
C GLY A 65 18.35 20.41 0.32
N ASP A 66 18.75 19.43 1.13
CA ASP A 66 18.80 18.04 0.72
C ASP A 66 17.41 17.37 0.74
N LYS A 67 17.23 16.36 -0.10
CA LYS A 67 16.11 15.42 -0.05
C LYS A 67 16.47 14.21 0.78
N ILE A 68 15.59 13.85 1.71
CA ILE A 68 15.83 12.76 2.65
C ILE A 68 14.68 11.77 2.66
N LEU A 69 14.97 10.51 3.01
CA LEU A 69 13.94 9.51 3.29
C LEU A 69 13.68 9.49 4.80
N THR A 70 12.49 9.93 5.23
CA THR A 70 12.15 10.01 6.67
C THR A 70 12.20 8.65 7.39
N CYS A 71 12.03 7.54 6.66
CA CYS A 71 12.16 6.19 7.22
C CYS A 71 13.61 5.72 7.44
N CYS A 72 14.60 6.37 6.81
CA CYS A 72 16.00 5.96 6.88
C CYS A 72 16.88 6.96 7.63
N CYS A 73 16.37 8.17 7.89
CA CYS A 73 17.14 9.25 8.51
C CYS A 73 16.73 9.45 9.97
N LYS A 74 17.71 9.81 10.82
CA LYS A 74 17.55 10.15 12.23
C LYS A 74 17.95 11.61 12.46
N PRO A 75 17.28 12.34 13.37
CA PRO A 75 17.63 13.73 13.65
C PRO A 75 18.99 13.84 14.35
N LYS A 76 19.80 14.84 13.96
CA LYS A 76 21.02 15.26 14.67
C LYS A 76 20.85 16.59 15.40
N THR A 77 19.94 17.42 14.90
CA THR A 77 19.55 18.72 15.44
C THR A 77 18.03 18.89 15.33
N ALA A 78 17.50 20.05 15.77
CA ALA A 78 16.12 20.42 15.47
C ALA A 78 15.91 20.56 13.96
N LEU A 79 14.79 20.06 13.45
CA LEU A 79 14.51 19.96 12.01
C LEU A 79 13.30 20.78 11.59
N GLU A 80 13.36 21.30 10.37
CA GLU A 80 12.18 21.74 9.61
C GLU A 80 12.12 20.95 8.31
N LEU A 81 10.97 20.33 8.03
CA LEU A 81 10.76 19.47 6.86
C LEU A 81 9.56 19.94 6.06
N ASN A 82 9.68 19.89 4.73
CA ASN A 82 8.52 19.83 3.85
C ASN A 82 8.19 18.36 3.61
N ALA A 83 7.17 17.86 4.30
CA ALA A 83 6.76 16.46 4.23
C ALA A 83 5.25 16.36 4.12
N HIS A 84 4.79 15.44 3.26
CA HIS A 84 3.39 15.09 3.19
C HIS A 84 2.94 14.33 4.44
N PHE A 85 1.82 14.75 5.01
CA PHE A 85 1.19 14.12 6.16
C PHE A 85 -0.32 13.99 5.94
N PHE A 86 -0.93 13.01 6.58
CA PHE A 86 -2.35 12.70 6.42
C PHE A 86 -3.14 12.97 7.71
N PRO A 87 -3.77 14.14 7.86
CA PRO A 87 -4.60 14.45 9.02
C PRO A 87 -5.82 13.54 9.16
N GLU A 88 -6.28 12.91 8.08
CA GLU A 88 -7.40 11.95 8.08
C GLU A 88 -7.08 10.71 8.93
N LEU A 89 -5.79 10.42 9.11
CA LEU A 89 -5.31 9.33 9.96
C LEU A 89 -5.13 9.76 11.43
N ALA A 90 -5.38 11.03 11.76
CA ALA A 90 -5.24 11.52 13.14
C ALA A 90 -6.15 10.72 14.09
N GLY A 91 -5.57 10.23 15.18
CA GLY A 91 -6.28 9.41 16.17
C GLY A 91 -6.36 7.91 15.82
N GLN A 92 -5.91 7.50 14.63
CA GLN A 92 -5.75 6.09 14.31
C GLN A 92 -4.57 5.51 15.10
N THR A 93 -4.85 4.60 16.03
CA THR A 93 -3.82 3.98 16.86
C THR A 93 -3.59 2.54 16.44
N LYS A 94 -2.31 2.15 16.35
CA LYS A 94 -1.96 0.75 16.10
C LYS A 94 -2.34 -0.10 17.30
N LYS A 95 -3.04 -1.20 17.03
CA LYS A 95 -3.47 -2.17 18.03
C LYS A 95 -2.91 -3.54 17.68
N ILE A 96 -2.41 -4.24 18.68
CA ILE A 96 -2.06 -5.66 18.56
C ILE A 96 -3.27 -6.47 19.00
N VAL A 97 -3.85 -7.23 18.08
CA VAL A 97 -5.08 -8.00 18.29
C VAL A 97 -4.81 -9.48 18.02
N PRO A 98 -5.18 -10.40 18.93
CA PRO A 98 -5.15 -11.83 18.62
C PRO A 98 -6.18 -12.14 17.54
N CYS A 99 -5.85 -13.00 16.59
CA CYS A 99 -6.78 -13.45 15.56
C CYS A 99 -6.65 -14.95 15.36
N LYS A 100 -7.68 -15.57 14.78
CA LYS A 100 -7.65 -16.98 14.37
C LYS A 100 -7.88 -17.11 12.89
N VAL A 101 -7.23 -18.10 12.27
CA VAL A 101 -7.51 -18.48 10.88
C VAL A 101 -8.94 -18.98 10.76
N ASN A 102 -9.72 -18.30 9.93
CA ASN A 102 -11.08 -18.66 9.55
C ASN A 102 -11.10 -19.55 8.32
N SER A 103 -10.34 -19.20 7.30
CA SER A 103 -10.16 -20.03 6.11
C SER A 103 -8.85 -19.67 5.43
N ALA A 104 -8.24 -20.65 4.79
CA ALA A 104 -7.04 -20.49 3.97
C ALA A 104 -7.27 -21.24 2.66
N VAL A 105 -7.45 -20.52 1.56
CA VAL A 105 -7.84 -21.09 0.26
C VAL A 105 -6.81 -20.72 -0.78
N LEU A 106 -6.23 -21.72 -1.44
CA LEU A 106 -5.35 -21.52 -2.59
C LEU A 106 -6.20 -21.13 -3.81
N VAL A 107 -6.01 -19.91 -4.31
CA VAL A 107 -6.82 -19.31 -5.40
C VAL A 107 -6.07 -19.24 -6.73
N SER A 108 -4.76 -19.45 -6.73
CA SER A 108 -3.92 -19.67 -7.93
C SER A 108 -2.78 -20.65 -7.61
N GLY A 109 -1.86 -20.87 -8.56
CA GLY A 109 -0.66 -21.68 -8.31
C GLY A 109 0.22 -21.19 -7.15
N ASP A 110 0.15 -19.90 -6.81
CA ASP A 110 1.02 -19.26 -5.83
C ASP A 110 0.32 -18.26 -4.88
N VAL A 111 -0.99 -18.02 -5.00
CA VAL A 111 -1.73 -17.07 -4.16
C VAL A 111 -2.75 -17.78 -3.27
N MET A 112 -2.74 -17.41 -1.98
CA MET A 112 -3.69 -17.87 -0.99
C MET A 112 -4.51 -16.71 -0.44
N THR A 113 -5.83 -16.85 -0.44
CA THR A 113 -6.73 -15.98 0.32
C THR A 113 -6.83 -16.48 1.76
N LEU A 114 -6.35 -15.67 2.69
CA LEU A 114 -6.38 -15.95 4.13
C LEU A 114 -7.43 -15.06 4.80
N LYS A 115 -8.44 -15.66 5.42
CA LYS A 115 -9.42 -14.94 6.24
C LYS A 115 -9.14 -15.15 7.72
N LEU A 116 -9.07 -14.06 8.46
CA LEU A 116 -8.77 -14.01 9.88
C LEU A 116 -9.99 -13.48 10.63
N ARG A 117 -10.40 -14.17 11.71
CA ARG A 117 -11.41 -13.64 12.64
C ARG A 117 -10.75 -13.04 13.87
N THR A 118 -11.20 -11.86 14.26
CA THR A 118 -10.80 -11.15 15.48
C THR A 118 -11.88 -11.30 16.56
N PRO A 119 -11.56 -11.07 17.84
CA PRO A 119 -12.56 -10.91 18.89
C PRO A 119 -13.57 -9.81 18.54
N PRO A 120 -14.88 -9.97 18.83
CA PRO A 120 -15.90 -8.99 18.45
C PRO A 120 -15.66 -7.55 18.95
N THR A 121 -14.99 -7.40 20.09
CA THR A 121 -14.65 -6.11 20.71
C THR A 121 -13.37 -5.49 20.15
N ALA A 122 -12.56 -6.25 19.40
CA ALA A 122 -11.28 -5.82 18.89
C ALA A 122 -11.40 -5.30 17.46
N LYS A 123 -11.88 -4.05 17.36
CA LYS A 123 -11.99 -3.30 16.10
C LYS A 123 -10.66 -2.64 15.73
N ILE A 124 -10.15 -2.97 14.55
CA ILE A 124 -8.94 -2.39 13.96
C ILE A 124 -9.23 -0.97 13.47
N GLY A 125 -10.39 -0.72 12.83
CA GLY A 125 -10.74 0.61 12.32
C GLY A 125 -9.78 1.09 11.21
N PHE A 126 -9.60 0.27 10.18
CA PHE A 126 -8.76 0.58 9.02
C PHE A 126 -9.53 1.35 7.94
N PHE A 127 -8.80 2.09 7.12
CA PHE A 127 -9.31 2.65 5.86
C PHE A 127 -9.01 1.73 4.67
N PRO A 128 -9.91 1.60 3.68
CA PRO A 128 -9.71 0.73 2.53
C PRO A 128 -8.43 1.05 1.79
N GLY A 129 -7.57 0.04 1.63
CA GLY A 129 -6.21 0.16 1.07
C GLY A 129 -5.09 -0.03 2.09
N GLN A 130 -5.36 0.16 3.40
CA GLN A 130 -4.37 -0.03 4.46
C GLN A 130 -3.95 -1.49 4.64
N TYR A 131 -2.87 -1.69 5.39
CA TYR A 131 -2.29 -3.01 5.67
C TYR A 131 -2.20 -3.30 7.17
N ILE A 132 -1.93 -4.57 7.49
CA ILE A 132 -1.57 -5.02 8.84
C ILE A 132 -0.22 -5.74 8.83
N ASN A 133 0.44 -5.77 9.99
CA ASN A 133 1.54 -6.69 10.25
C ASN A 133 0.97 -7.98 10.84
N LEU A 134 1.15 -9.10 10.13
CA LEU A 134 0.80 -10.43 10.62
C LEU A 134 2.00 -11.02 11.36
N HIS A 135 1.76 -11.43 12.60
CA HIS A 135 2.73 -12.04 13.50
C HIS A 135 2.41 -13.53 13.67
N TYR A 136 3.32 -14.40 13.25
CA TYR A 136 3.17 -15.84 13.40
C TYR A 136 4.51 -16.56 13.59
N LYS A 137 4.62 -17.36 14.67
CA LYS A 137 5.82 -18.14 15.02
C LYS A 137 7.14 -17.33 14.95
N GLY A 138 7.13 -16.10 15.46
CA GLY A 138 8.31 -15.22 15.48
C GLY A 138 8.59 -14.48 14.17
N VAL A 139 7.80 -14.71 13.12
CA VAL A 139 7.90 -14.02 11.84
C VAL A 139 6.84 -12.92 11.77
N THR A 140 7.24 -11.73 11.33
CA THR A 140 6.35 -10.59 11.07
C THR A 140 6.37 -10.24 9.60
N ARG A 141 5.21 -10.11 8.95
CA ARG A 141 5.11 -9.63 7.57
C ARG A 141 3.92 -8.72 7.37
N SER A 142 4.09 -7.74 6.50
CA SER A 142 3.03 -6.81 6.13
C SER A 142 2.16 -7.41 5.02
N TYR A 143 0.84 -7.31 5.17
CA TYR A 143 -0.13 -7.73 4.17
C TYR A 143 -1.25 -6.69 4.10
N SER A 144 -1.52 -6.18 2.91
CA SER A 144 -2.66 -5.29 2.65
C SER A 144 -3.97 -6.01 2.92
N ILE A 145 -4.91 -5.28 3.52
CA ILE A 145 -6.26 -5.78 3.80
C ILE A 145 -7.04 -5.79 2.48
N ALA A 146 -7.67 -6.92 2.16
CA ALA A 146 -8.31 -7.16 0.88
C ALA A 146 -9.83 -6.94 0.87
N ASN A 147 -10.44 -6.69 2.03
CA ASN A 147 -11.87 -6.40 2.18
C ASN A 147 -12.10 -4.95 2.64
N SER A 148 -13.28 -4.40 2.35
CA SER A 148 -13.61 -2.99 2.64
C SER A 148 -13.82 -2.66 4.12
N ASP A 149 -14.27 -3.63 4.92
CA ASP A 149 -14.52 -3.46 6.36
C ASP A 149 -14.23 -4.75 7.15
N GLU A 150 -14.18 -4.66 8.48
CA GLU A 150 -13.90 -5.80 9.36
C GLU A 150 -15.14 -6.57 9.85
N SER A 151 -16.31 -6.41 9.22
CA SER A 151 -17.56 -7.06 9.65
C SER A 151 -17.46 -8.58 9.62
N ASN A 152 -16.76 -9.13 8.62
CA ASN A 152 -16.55 -10.56 8.41
C ASN A 152 -15.10 -11.00 8.68
N GLY A 153 -14.36 -10.21 9.47
CA GLY A 153 -12.94 -10.42 9.74
C GLY A 153 -12.02 -9.66 8.76
N ILE A 154 -10.77 -10.11 8.66
CA ILE A 154 -9.74 -9.52 7.80
C ILE A 154 -9.36 -10.53 6.74
N GLU A 155 -9.43 -10.13 5.47
CA GLU A 155 -9.03 -10.92 4.30
C GLU A 155 -7.67 -10.43 3.80
N LEU A 156 -6.76 -11.35 3.50
CA LEU A 156 -5.43 -11.07 2.96
C LEU A 156 -5.21 -11.92 1.71
N HIS A 157 -4.55 -11.38 0.69
CA HIS A 157 -4.04 -12.18 -0.44
C HIS A 157 -2.53 -12.35 -0.29
N VAL A 158 -2.11 -13.58 0.00
CA VAL A 158 -0.73 -13.92 0.32
C VAL A 158 -0.12 -14.62 -0.89
N ARG A 159 0.97 -14.08 -1.44
CA ARG A 159 1.79 -14.78 -2.44
C ARG A 159 2.79 -15.73 -1.77
N ASN A 160 3.00 -16.89 -2.37
CA ASN A 160 4.04 -17.85 -2.01
C ASN A 160 5.37 -17.37 -2.57
N VAL A 161 6.20 -16.76 -1.73
CA VAL A 161 7.55 -16.33 -2.11
C VAL A 161 8.52 -17.49 -1.85
N PRO A 162 9.28 -17.95 -2.86
CA PRO A 162 10.27 -19.00 -2.67
C PRO A 162 11.23 -18.68 -1.52
N ASN A 163 11.44 -19.64 -0.61
CA ASN A 163 12.26 -19.49 0.59
C ASN A 163 11.80 -18.40 1.58
N GLY A 164 10.60 -17.83 1.40
CA GLY A 164 10.03 -16.84 2.29
C GLY A 164 9.59 -17.46 3.61
N GLN A 165 10.10 -16.94 4.75
CA GLN A 165 9.79 -17.52 6.07
C GLN A 165 8.29 -17.58 6.37
N MET A 166 7.56 -16.49 6.13
CA MET A 166 6.10 -16.47 6.32
C MET A 166 5.38 -17.32 5.26
N SER A 167 5.87 -17.35 4.02
CA SER A 167 5.31 -18.20 2.96
C SER A 167 5.41 -19.68 3.33
N SER A 168 6.56 -20.16 3.81
CA SER A 168 6.71 -21.54 4.31
C SER A 168 5.75 -21.86 5.45
N LEU A 169 5.46 -20.90 6.33
CA LEU A 169 4.54 -21.08 7.44
C LEU A 169 3.07 -21.13 7.00
N ILE A 170 2.67 -20.29 6.03
CA ILE A 170 1.29 -20.18 5.55
C ILE A 170 0.96 -21.30 4.54
N PHE A 171 1.87 -21.58 3.61
CA PHE A 171 1.67 -22.58 2.54
C PHE A 171 2.05 -24.00 2.94
N GLY A 172 2.64 -24.19 4.13
CA GLY A 172 2.86 -25.51 4.72
C GLY A 172 1.57 -26.06 5.35
N GLU A 173 1.54 -26.16 6.68
CA GLU A 173 0.45 -26.81 7.42
C GLU A 173 -0.43 -25.80 8.16
N LEU A 174 -0.82 -24.69 7.52
CA LEU A 174 -1.72 -23.74 8.16
C LEU A 174 -3.13 -24.32 8.29
N GLN A 175 -3.60 -24.49 9.53
CA GLN A 175 -4.92 -25.03 9.82
C GLN A 175 -5.90 -23.94 10.25
N GLU A 176 -7.19 -24.17 10.02
CA GLU A 176 -8.25 -23.39 10.65
C GLU A 176 -8.08 -23.38 12.18
N ASN A 177 -8.54 -22.30 12.82
CA ASN A 177 -8.36 -22.03 14.26
C ASN A 177 -6.92 -21.76 14.72
N THR A 178 -5.92 -21.80 13.83
CA THR A 178 -4.55 -21.39 14.16
C THR A 178 -4.54 -19.97 14.75
N LEU A 179 -3.97 -19.82 15.94
CA LEU A 179 -3.85 -18.55 16.64
C LEU A 179 -2.67 -17.75 16.10
N MET A 180 -2.92 -16.48 15.79
CA MET A 180 -1.95 -15.50 15.29
C MET A 180 -2.18 -14.15 15.99
N ARG A 181 -1.35 -13.16 15.69
CA ARG A 181 -1.63 -11.76 16.06
C ARG A 181 -1.52 -10.89 14.82
N ILE A 182 -2.40 -9.90 14.72
CA ILE A 182 -2.28 -8.80 13.76
C ILE A 182 -1.95 -7.52 14.52
N GLU A 183 -1.18 -6.66 13.89
CA GLU A 183 -0.89 -5.31 14.36
C GLU A 183 -1.23 -4.31 13.26
N GLY A 184 -2.08 -3.35 13.58
CA GLY A 184 -2.48 -2.32 12.64
C GLY A 184 -3.64 -1.47 13.18
N PRO A 185 -4.24 -0.64 12.33
CA PRO A 185 -3.95 -0.49 10.91
C PRO A 185 -2.63 0.27 10.64
N CYS A 186 -2.06 0.05 9.46
CA CYS A 186 -0.82 0.67 9.02
C CYS A 186 -0.94 1.18 7.58
N GLY A 187 -0.04 2.10 7.21
CA GLY A 187 0.09 2.61 5.85
C GLY A 187 -0.74 3.85 5.57
N THR A 188 -0.31 4.57 4.53
CA THR A 188 -0.93 5.81 4.05
C THR A 188 -1.60 5.64 2.68
N PHE A 189 -1.56 4.43 2.12
CA PHE A 189 -2.28 4.05 0.92
C PHE A 189 -3.73 3.72 1.27
N PHE A 190 -4.64 4.66 1.02
CA PHE A 190 -6.08 4.45 1.22
C PHE A 190 -6.90 5.28 0.23
N ILE A 191 -8.15 4.94 -0.01
CA ILE A 191 -8.99 5.72 -0.93
C ILE A 191 -9.23 7.14 -0.38
N ARG A 192 -9.07 8.17 -1.24
CA ARG A 192 -9.29 9.59 -0.86
C ARG A 192 -10.68 10.03 -1.29
N GLU A 193 -11.30 10.87 -0.47
CA GLU A 193 -12.52 11.60 -0.83
C GLU A 193 -12.19 12.63 -1.91
N SER A 194 -12.86 12.50 -3.06
CA SER A 194 -12.58 13.28 -4.28
C SER A 194 -13.66 12.97 -5.31
N ASP A 195 -13.91 13.89 -6.23
CA ASP A 195 -14.82 13.69 -7.37
C ASP A 195 -14.09 13.25 -8.66
N ARG A 196 -12.76 13.18 -8.63
CA ARG A 196 -11.91 12.87 -9.79
C ARG A 196 -12.08 11.41 -10.22
N PRO A 197 -12.10 11.04 -11.51
CA PRO A 197 -12.07 9.63 -11.90
C PRO A 197 -10.85 8.90 -11.33
N ILE A 198 -11.00 7.59 -11.09
CA ILE A 198 -9.99 6.76 -10.42
C ILE A 198 -9.37 5.78 -11.41
N ILE A 199 -8.04 5.66 -11.38
CA ILE A 199 -7.32 4.55 -12.00
C ILE A 199 -6.65 3.72 -10.89
N PHE A 200 -7.07 2.47 -10.74
CA PHE A 200 -6.36 1.47 -9.96
C PHE A 200 -5.36 0.74 -10.86
N LEU A 201 -4.09 0.73 -10.47
CA LEU A 201 -3.02 0.01 -11.16
C LEU A 201 -2.48 -1.09 -10.24
N ALA A 202 -2.88 -2.33 -10.48
CA ALA A 202 -2.46 -3.48 -9.68
C ALA A 202 -1.46 -4.36 -10.44
N GLY A 203 -0.41 -4.82 -9.77
CA GLY A 203 0.45 -5.91 -10.23
C GLY A 203 0.39 -7.11 -9.29
N GLY A 204 0.05 -8.30 -9.80
CA GLY A 204 0.04 -9.52 -8.98
C GLY A 204 -0.92 -9.45 -7.78
N THR A 205 -0.42 -9.71 -6.58
CA THR A 205 -1.19 -9.57 -5.33
C THR A 205 -1.46 -8.12 -4.91
N GLY A 206 -0.95 -7.12 -5.64
CA GLY A 206 -1.34 -5.71 -5.48
C GLY A 206 -2.83 -5.45 -5.71
N PHE A 207 -3.56 -6.46 -6.23
CA PHE A 207 -5.02 -6.45 -6.27
C PHE A 207 -5.68 -6.48 -4.87
N ALA A 208 -5.02 -6.96 -3.81
CA ALA A 208 -5.60 -6.98 -2.47
C ALA A 208 -6.10 -5.59 -2.00
N PRO A 209 -5.26 -4.55 -1.90
CA PRO A 209 -5.75 -3.23 -1.48
C PRO A 209 -6.71 -2.61 -2.50
N VAL A 210 -6.56 -2.91 -3.80
CA VAL A 210 -7.50 -2.47 -4.84
C VAL A 210 -8.89 -3.05 -4.59
N LYS A 211 -9.00 -4.35 -4.29
CA LYS A 211 -10.26 -5.00 -3.94
C LYS A 211 -10.93 -4.32 -2.75
N SER A 212 -10.18 -4.02 -1.70
CA SER A 212 -10.68 -3.31 -0.52
C SER A 212 -11.28 -1.94 -0.89
N MET A 213 -10.55 -1.14 -1.68
CA MET A 213 -10.99 0.19 -2.11
C MET A 213 -12.20 0.13 -3.05
N VAL A 214 -12.20 -0.78 -4.04
CA VAL A 214 -13.32 -0.90 -4.99
C VAL A 214 -14.59 -1.40 -4.31
N GLU A 215 -14.50 -2.39 -3.41
CA GLU A 215 -15.65 -2.85 -2.61
C GLU A 215 -16.24 -1.70 -1.79
N HIS A 216 -15.39 -0.87 -1.17
CA HIS A 216 -15.83 0.30 -0.42
C HIS A 216 -16.56 1.31 -1.30
N LEU A 217 -16.00 1.65 -2.47
CA LEU A 217 -16.59 2.60 -3.42
C LEU A 217 -17.95 2.11 -3.95
N ILE A 218 -18.06 0.82 -4.27
CA ILE A 218 -19.31 0.21 -4.73
C ILE A 218 -20.37 0.23 -3.61
N GLN A 219 -20.00 -0.17 -2.38
CA GLN A 219 -20.90 -0.13 -1.22
C GLN A 219 -21.38 1.29 -0.91
N GLY A 220 -20.49 2.27 -1.06
CA GLY A 220 -20.77 3.70 -0.95
C GLY A 220 -21.57 4.30 -2.12
N LYS A 221 -21.88 3.50 -3.16
CA LYS A 221 -22.58 3.94 -4.38
C LYS A 221 -21.87 5.12 -5.07
N CYS A 222 -20.54 5.08 -5.07
CA CYS A 222 -19.69 6.06 -5.73
C CYS A 222 -20.06 6.20 -7.22
N ARG A 223 -20.07 7.45 -7.70
CA ARG A 223 -20.40 7.80 -9.09
C ARG A 223 -19.18 8.16 -9.94
N ARG A 224 -17.98 8.19 -9.34
CA ARG A 224 -16.72 8.40 -10.06
C ARG A 224 -16.56 7.27 -11.09
N GLU A 225 -15.97 7.58 -12.24
CA GLU A 225 -15.48 6.54 -13.15
C GLU A 225 -14.32 5.79 -12.47
N ILE A 226 -14.37 4.46 -12.48
CA ILE A 226 -13.38 3.58 -11.83
C ILE A 226 -12.79 2.67 -12.89
N TYR A 227 -11.50 2.85 -13.19
CA TYR A 227 -10.77 1.99 -14.11
C TYR A 227 -9.82 1.08 -13.33
N ILE A 228 -9.95 -0.23 -13.51
CA ILE A 228 -9.14 -1.24 -12.83
C ILE A 228 -8.22 -1.89 -13.85
N TYR A 229 -6.95 -1.53 -13.83
CA TYR A 229 -5.90 -2.17 -14.61
C TYR A 229 -5.19 -3.19 -13.74
N TRP A 230 -5.27 -4.47 -14.10
CA TRP A 230 -4.61 -5.54 -13.36
C TRP A 230 -3.63 -6.29 -14.24
N GLY A 231 -2.34 -6.17 -13.91
CA GLY A 231 -1.22 -6.80 -14.59
C GLY A 231 -0.83 -8.15 -13.98
N MET A 232 -0.73 -9.17 -14.83
CA MET A 232 -0.15 -10.49 -14.53
C MET A 232 0.89 -10.89 -15.57
N GLN A 233 1.74 -11.87 -15.23
CA GLN A 233 2.69 -12.43 -16.20
C GLN A 233 2.01 -13.38 -17.17
N ASP A 234 1.13 -14.25 -16.67
CA ASP A 234 0.34 -15.20 -17.46
C ASP A 234 -1.15 -15.03 -17.15
N SER A 235 -2.03 -15.29 -18.12
CA SER A 235 -3.48 -15.10 -17.95
C SER A 235 -4.10 -16.01 -16.88
N LYS A 236 -3.53 -17.20 -16.69
CA LYS A 236 -3.95 -18.16 -15.65
C LYS A 236 -3.71 -17.66 -14.21
N ASP A 237 -2.87 -16.64 -14.03
CA ASP A 237 -2.52 -16.12 -12.70
C ASP A 237 -3.55 -15.11 -12.17
N PHE A 238 -4.50 -14.66 -13.00
CA PHE A 238 -5.66 -13.91 -12.55
C PHE A 238 -6.53 -14.78 -11.63
N TYR A 239 -6.45 -14.52 -10.33
CA TYR A 239 -7.03 -15.38 -9.29
C TYR A 239 -8.41 -14.92 -8.80
N SER A 240 -9.00 -13.89 -9.41
CA SER A 240 -10.31 -13.38 -9.03
C SER A 240 -11.12 -12.93 -10.23
N ALA A 241 -12.38 -13.37 -10.29
CA ALA A 241 -13.35 -12.90 -11.27
C ALA A 241 -14.05 -11.60 -10.85
N LEU A 242 -13.81 -11.10 -9.63
CA LEU A 242 -14.52 -9.94 -9.07
C LEU A 242 -14.42 -8.68 -9.94
N PRO A 243 -13.24 -8.29 -10.49
CA PRO A 243 -13.16 -7.09 -11.33
C PRO A 243 -14.06 -7.15 -12.55
N GLN A 244 -14.13 -8.31 -13.21
CA GLN A 244 -15.02 -8.54 -14.35
C GLN A 244 -16.48 -8.48 -13.92
N GLN A 245 -16.83 -9.11 -12.79
CA GLN A 245 -18.19 -9.07 -12.25
C GLN A 245 -18.62 -7.65 -11.90
N TRP A 246 -17.73 -6.83 -11.32
CA TRP A 246 -18.01 -5.44 -11.00
C TRP A 246 -18.26 -4.62 -12.26
N SER A 247 -17.46 -4.79 -13.31
CA SER A 247 -17.68 -4.05 -14.56
C SER A 247 -18.95 -4.46 -15.31
N GLU A 248 -19.42 -5.70 -15.12
CA GLU A 248 -20.71 -6.15 -15.68
C GLU A 248 -21.91 -5.63 -14.88
N GLN A 249 -21.73 -5.35 -13.59
CA GLN A 249 -22.80 -4.94 -12.67
C GLN A 249 -22.90 -3.42 -12.50
N HIS A 250 -21.85 -2.67 -12.82
CA HIS A 250 -21.76 -1.25 -12.57
C HIS A 250 -21.19 -0.51 -13.80
N ASP A 251 -22.02 0.31 -14.43
CA ASP A 251 -21.67 1.03 -15.68
C ASP A 251 -20.44 1.96 -15.55
N ASN A 252 -20.13 2.42 -14.33
CA ASN A 252 -18.99 3.30 -14.04
C ASN A 252 -17.73 2.53 -13.60
N VAL A 253 -17.72 1.19 -13.66
CA VAL A 253 -16.57 0.36 -13.35
C VAL A 253 -16.07 -0.33 -14.63
N HIS A 254 -14.80 -0.12 -14.95
CA HIS A 254 -14.16 -0.65 -16.15
C HIS A 254 -13.01 -1.55 -15.74
N TYR A 255 -12.97 -2.77 -16.25
CA TYR A 255 -11.89 -3.72 -15.97
C TYR A 255 -11.03 -3.98 -17.21
N ILE A 256 -9.71 -3.80 -17.05
CA ILE A 256 -8.72 -3.95 -18.10
C ILE A 256 -7.61 -4.91 -17.61
N PRO A 257 -7.77 -6.22 -17.83
CA PRO A 257 -6.69 -7.19 -17.57
C PRO A 257 -5.55 -7.01 -18.58
N VAL A 258 -4.31 -7.05 -18.10
CA VAL A 258 -3.10 -6.91 -18.92
C VAL A 258 -2.14 -8.04 -18.62
N VAL A 259 -1.62 -8.70 -19.67
CA VAL A 259 -0.65 -9.79 -19.56
C VAL A 259 0.68 -9.37 -20.16
N SER A 260 1.75 -9.42 -19.37
CA SER A 260 3.08 -9.00 -19.81
C SER A 260 3.95 -10.13 -20.37
N GLY A 261 3.64 -11.38 -20.08
CA GLY A 261 4.36 -12.55 -20.56
C GLY A 261 3.92 -13.02 -21.94
N ASP A 262 4.67 -13.97 -22.49
CA ASP A 262 4.39 -14.61 -23.78
C ASP A 262 3.30 -15.68 -23.64
N ASP A 263 2.10 -15.24 -23.32
CA ASP A 263 0.91 -16.10 -23.25
C ASP A 263 0.20 -16.15 -24.62
N ALA A 264 0.25 -17.33 -25.24
CA ALA A 264 -0.36 -17.59 -26.55
C ALA A 264 -1.89 -17.66 -26.51
N GLU A 265 -2.46 -18.05 -25.36
CA GLU A 265 -3.91 -18.17 -25.17
C GLU A 265 -4.55 -16.81 -24.83
N TRP A 266 -3.72 -15.82 -24.47
CA TRP A 266 -4.19 -14.49 -24.14
C TRP A 266 -4.49 -13.64 -25.39
N GLY A 267 -5.78 -13.40 -25.62
CA GLY A 267 -6.29 -12.50 -26.66
C GLY A 267 -6.54 -11.05 -26.22
N GLY A 268 -6.30 -10.72 -24.95
CA GLY A 268 -6.52 -9.38 -24.39
C GLY A 268 -5.33 -8.43 -24.52
N ARG A 269 -5.28 -7.39 -23.67
CA ARG A 269 -4.21 -6.39 -23.67
C ARG A 269 -2.88 -7.01 -23.29
N LYS A 270 -1.83 -6.76 -24.08
CA LYS A 270 -0.48 -7.29 -23.88
C LYS A 270 0.49 -6.20 -23.43
N GLY A 271 1.57 -6.59 -22.77
CA GLY A 271 2.64 -5.70 -22.33
C GLY A 271 2.52 -5.30 -20.86
N PHE A 272 3.16 -4.20 -20.48
CA PHE A 272 3.13 -3.73 -19.10
C PHE A 272 1.84 -2.96 -18.81
N VAL A 273 1.29 -3.19 -17.62
CA VAL A 273 -0.01 -2.64 -17.19
C VAL A 273 -0.07 -1.11 -17.25
N HIS A 274 1.04 -0.41 -16.97
CA HIS A 274 1.10 1.05 -17.04
C HIS A 274 1.10 1.57 -18.49
N HIS A 275 1.66 0.84 -19.46
CA HIS A 275 1.55 1.21 -20.87
C HIS A 275 0.09 1.15 -21.35
N ALA A 276 -0.71 0.20 -20.87
CA ALA A 276 -2.12 0.14 -21.24
C ALA A 276 -2.88 1.42 -20.83
N VAL A 277 -2.57 1.99 -19.65
CA VAL A 277 -3.10 3.29 -19.22
C VAL A 277 -2.62 4.42 -20.14
N MET A 278 -1.34 4.42 -20.52
CA MET A 278 -0.76 5.43 -21.41
C MET A 278 -1.39 5.43 -22.80
N ASP A 279 -1.81 4.25 -23.27
CA ASP A 279 -2.48 4.06 -24.56
C ASP A 279 -3.96 4.48 -24.51
N ASP A 280 -4.64 4.26 -23.38
CA ASP A 280 -6.08 4.56 -23.23
C ASP A 280 -6.36 6.05 -22.97
N PHE A 281 -5.40 6.79 -22.40
CA PHE A 281 -5.62 8.19 -22.00
C PHE A 281 -4.57 9.14 -22.58
N ASP A 282 -5.04 10.20 -23.25
CA ASP A 282 -4.18 11.28 -23.74
C ASP A 282 -3.60 12.14 -22.62
N SER A 283 -4.34 12.29 -21.52
CA SER A 283 -3.89 12.99 -20.32
C SER A 283 -4.48 12.38 -19.04
N LEU A 284 -3.69 12.45 -17.98
CA LEU A 284 -4.00 11.98 -16.64
C LEU A 284 -4.19 13.13 -15.62
N GLU A 285 -4.26 14.39 -16.10
CA GLU A 285 -4.36 15.60 -15.26
C GLU A 285 -5.55 15.55 -14.29
N PHE A 286 -6.63 14.88 -14.65
CA PHE A 286 -7.88 14.84 -13.88
C PHE A 286 -8.11 13.55 -13.09
N PHE A 287 -7.16 12.62 -13.08
CA PHE A 287 -7.30 11.34 -12.38
C PHE A 287 -6.68 11.35 -10.99
N ASP A 288 -7.26 10.57 -10.08
CA ASP A 288 -6.55 10.03 -8.91
C ASP A 288 -6.06 8.61 -9.26
N ILE A 289 -4.78 8.35 -9.11
CA ILE A 289 -4.18 7.05 -9.42
C ILE A 289 -3.71 6.35 -8.16
N TYR A 290 -4.10 5.09 -8.01
CA TYR A 290 -3.73 4.22 -6.90
C TYR A 290 -2.96 3.00 -7.44
N ALA A 291 -1.64 3.01 -7.28
CA ALA A 291 -0.76 1.98 -7.81
C ALA A 291 -0.21 1.05 -6.73
N CYS A 292 -0.42 -0.25 -6.86
CA CYS A 292 0.08 -1.24 -5.90
C CYS A 292 0.70 -2.46 -6.59
N GLY A 293 1.92 -2.81 -6.21
CA GLY A 293 2.66 -3.91 -6.82
C GLY A 293 4.15 -3.84 -6.53
N SER A 294 4.97 -4.32 -7.46
CA SER A 294 6.43 -4.27 -7.30
C SER A 294 6.96 -2.83 -7.34
N PRO A 295 8.06 -2.51 -6.64
CA PRO A 295 8.69 -1.19 -6.71
C PRO A 295 8.99 -0.76 -8.14
N VAL A 296 9.51 -1.68 -8.98
CA VAL A 296 9.82 -1.43 -10.39
C VAL A 296 8.59 -0.98 -11.18
N MET A 297 7.43 -1.60 -10.93
CA MET A 297 6.18 -1.21 -11.60
C MET A 297 5.72 0.18 -11.16
N ILE A 298 5.82 0.48 -9.86
CA ILE A 298 5.43 1.77 -9.30
C ILE A 298 6.33 2.89 -9.83
N ASP A 299 7.65 2.70 -9.83
CA ASP A 299 8.59 3.70 -10.32
C ASP A 299 8.41 3.98 -11.82
N ALA A 300 8.25 2.92 -12.62
CA ALA A 300 8.00 3.05 -14.07
C ALA A 300 6.68 3.77 -14.34
N SER A 301 5.58 3.33 -13.69
CA SER A 301 4.26 3.95 -13.87
C SER A 301 4.23 5.41 -13.44
N LYS A 302 4.84 5.76 -12.30
CA LYS A 302 4.92 7.15 -11.83
C LYS A 302 5.61 8.04 -12.86
N LYS A 303 6.77 7.61 -13.38
CA LYS A 303 7.50 8.35 -14.40
C LYS A 303 6.67 8.54 -15.67
N ASP A 304 6.04 7.47 -16.14
CA ASP A 304 5.26 7.51 -17.37
C ASP A 304 4.01 8.37 -17.24
N PHE A 305 3.29 8.26 -16.13
CA PHE A 305 2.06 9.03 -15.91
C PHE A 305 2.33 10.53 -15.73
N MET A 306 3.48 10.91 -15.16
CA MET A 306 3.90 12.32 -15.12
C MET A 306 4.11 12.89 -16.52
N MET A 307 4.53 12.08 -17.51
CA MET A 307 4.61 12.51 -18.92
C MET A 307 3.23 12.74 -19.56
N LYS A 308 2.17 12.23 -18.96
CA LYS A 308 0.76 12.46 -19.34
C LYS A 308 0.07 13.52 -18.47
N ASN A 309 0.84 14.42 -17.85
CA ASN A 309 0.37 15.51 -16.99
C ASN A 309 -0.26 15.07 -15.65
N LEU A 310 0.01 13.86 -15.16
CA LEU A 310 -0.37 13.51 -13.80
C LEU A 310 0.43 14.35 -12.80
N SER A 311 -0.26 15.05 -11.90
CA SER A 311 0.39 15.65 -10.72
C SER A 311 0.80 14.56 -9.74
N VAL A 312 2.00 14.68 -9.18
CA VAL A 312 2.52 13.73 -8.19
C VAL A 312 1.63 13.62 -6.94
N GLU A 313 0.89 14.68 -6.60
CA GLU A 313 -0.03 14.72 -5.47
C GLU A 313 -1.26 13.81 -5.65
N HIS A 314 -1.55 13.42 -6.90
CA HIS A 314 -2.64 12.53 -7.29
C HIS A 314 -2.14 11.11 -7.67
N PHE A 315 -0.88 10.80 -7.37
CA PHE A 315 -0.31 9.45 -7.52
C PHE A 315 -0.05 8.82 -6.16
N TYR A 316 -0.98 8.01 -5.70
CA TYR A 316 -0.87 7.25 -4.45
C TYR A 316 -0.31 5.86 -4.76
N SER A 317 0.61 5.35 -3.91
CA SER A 317 1.18 4.03 -4.16
C SER A 317 1.52 3.22 -2.91
N ASP A 318 1.52 1.90 -3.08
CA ASP A 318 1.97 0.94 -2.07
C ASP A 318 2.86 -0.14 -2.69
N ALA A 319 4.14 -0.12 -2.31
CA ALA A 319 5.19 -0.95 -2.88
C ALA A 319 5.44 -2.22 -2.07
N PHE A 320 5.28 -3.38 -2.72
CA PHE A 320 5.50 -4.69 -2.10
C PHE A 320 6.97 -5.06 -2.22
N THR A 321 7.74 -4.72 -1.19
CA THR A 321 9.16 -5.05 -1.08
C THR A 321 9.35 -6.38 -0.36
N ALA A 322 10.29 -7.21 -0.84
CA ALA A 322 10.74 -8.35 -0.06
C ALA A 322 11.39 -7.86 1.24
N SER A 323 10.92 -8.34 2.38
CA SER A 323 11.57 -8.14 3.67
C SER A 323 13.00 -8.71 3.64
N LYS A 324 13.98 -7.87 3.94
CA LYS A 324 15.40 -8.25 4.11
C LYS A 324 15.59 -9.17 5.33
#